data_AF-A0A7C0XBN4-F1
#
_entry.id   AF-A0A7C0XBN4-F1
#
_cell.length_a   1.000
_cell.length_b   1.000
_cell.length_c   1.000
_cell.angle_alpha   90.00
_cell.angle_beta   90.00
_cell.angle_gamma   90.00
#
_symmetry.space_group_name_H-M   'P 1'
#
loop_
_entity.id
_entity.type
_entity.pdbx_description
1 polymer ?
#
loop_
_entity_poly.entity_id
_entity_poly.type
_entity_poly.pdbx_seq_one_letter_code
_entity_poly.pdbx_strand_id
1 'polypeptide(L)'
;MTESWSSDRIAKEKEADKNGLADMFFPRAIKASSRRRDKKVRFVESTAVPASILEELNSGGFNERLLNALSQWRIDYPDRGDSYLDEKTKQVLSVLEKILTRGRITLLSPALERKLLGWFGRGGELKADLYLSVFLLGYERSADPGDFDRAEEAVFYGEVCPYILGRNFHQFVVPGISLSTLIDEEPPPRVRELQRVDFALFHPLIWNPLAIDIEGRIPIDEEKKYEALLRAGYQVLRIKAEDLMEMDADDIAEKYSMLGEIKNMLTGLTEPPISLARLAYAFKFAHELQFALLTGLLEGLLTPGE
;
A
#
# COMPACT_ATOMS: atom_id res chain seq x y z
N MET A 1 -11.16 -6.55 29.54
CA MET A 1 -12.33 -5.66 29.29
C MET A 1 -12.37 -5.43 27.79
N THR A 2 -13.09 -6.31 27.09
CA THR A 2 -13.06 -6.49 25.62
C THR A 2 -14.48 -6.54 25.09
N GLU A 3 -15.29 -5.56 25.49
CA GLU A 3 -16.67 -5.42 25.01
C GLU A 3 -16.98 -3.92 24.88
N SER A 4 -16.72 -3.37 23.69
CA SER A 4 -17.41 -2.20 23.10
C SER A 4 -16.74 -1.82 21.76
N TRP A 5 -16.54 -2.80 20.88
CA TRP A 5 -15.99 -2.60 19.52
C TRP A 5 -16.93 -3.08 18.41
N SER A 6 -18.17 -3.46 18.75
CA SER A 6 -18.97 -4.34 17.89
C SER A 6 -20.21 -3.67 17.30
N SER A 7 -21.14 -3.14 18.09
CA SER A 7 -22.48 -2.84 17.57
C SER A 7 -22.56 -1.61 16.66
N ASP A 8 -21.97 -0.48 17.05
CA ASP A 8 -22.10 0.79 16.31
C ASP A 8 -21.24 0.84 15.04
N ARG A 9 -20.12 0.08 15.02
CA ARG A 9 -19.27 -0.04 13.83
C ARG A 9 -19.82 -1.03 12.81
N ILE A 10 -20.39 -2.15 13.26
CA ILE A 10 -21.10 -3.09 12.36
C ILE A 10 -22.31 -2.40 11.71
N ALA A 11 -23.00 -1.51 12.43
CA ALA A 11 -24.08 -0.70 11.88
C ALA A 11 -23.57 0.26 10.78
N LYS A 12 -22.45 0.95 11.01
CA LYS A 12 -21.82 1.82 10.01
C LYS A 12 -21.24 1.05 8.82
N GLU A 13 -20.70 -0.15 9.02
CA GLU A 13 -20.26 -1.04 7.94
C GLU A 13 -21.45 -1.42 7.04
N LYS A 14 -22.59 -1.81 7.63
CA LYS A 14 -23.81 -2.13 6.87
C LYS A 14 -24.43 -0.94 6.14
N GLU A 15 -24.25 0.27 6.67
CA GLU A 15 -24.74 1.51 6.06
C GLU A 15 -23.86 1.96 4.89
N ALA A 16 -22.55 1.78 5.00
CA ALA A 16 -21.61 2.08 3.92
C ALA A 16 -21.66 1.04 2.77
N ASP A 17 -21.98 -0.21 3.08
CA ASP A 17 -22.27 -1.26 2.10
C ASP A 17 -23.53 -0.93 1.27
N LYS A 18 -24.51 -0.24 1.87
CA LYS A 18 -25.71 0.27 1.17
C LYS A 18 -25.45 1.51 0.31
N ASN A 19 -24.36 2.25 0.55
CA ASN A 19 -24.01 3.48 -0.18
C ASN A 19 -23.11 3.23 -1.41
N GLY A 20 -23.00 1.99 -1.91
CA GLY A 20 -22.31 1.69 -3.17
C GLY A 20 -20.79 1.65 -3.11
N LEU A 21 -20.18 1.72 -1.92
CA LEU A 21 -18.73 1.60 -1.74
C LEU A 21 -18.21 0.16 -1.89
N ALA A 22 -19.10 -0.83 -1.97
CA ALA A 22 -18.79 -2.24 -2.18
C ALA A 22 -18.23 -2.56 -3.58
N ASP A 23 -18.32 -1.63 -4.55
CA ASP A 23 -17.90 -1.86 -5.94
C ASP A 23 -16.44 -1.45 -6.26
N MET A 24 -15.66 -0.98 -5.28
CA MET A 24 -14.23 -0.69 -5.50
C MET A 24 -13.32 -1.94 -5.57
N PHE A 25 -13.85 -3.14 -5.33
CA PHE A 25 -13.08 -4.35 -5.01
C PHE A 25 -12.79 -5.31 -6.17
N PHE A 26 -12.76 -4.83 -7.41
CA PHE A 26 -12.22 -5.60 -8.53
C PHE A 26 -10.70 -5.38 -8.66
N PRO A 27 -9.93 -6.34 -9.20
CA PRO A 27 -8.52 -6.12 -9.53
C PRO A 27 -8.41 -4.92 -10.49
N ARG A 28 -7.86 -3.80 -10.01
CA ARG A 28 -7.66 -2.59 -10.81
C ARG A 28 -6.20 -2.51 -11.25
N ALA A 29 -5.99 -2.19 -12.53
CA ALA A 29 -4.66 -1.88 -13.02
C ALA A 29 -4.23 -0.52 -12.48
N ILE A 30 -3.30 -0.51 -11.53
CA ILE A 30 -2.78 0.71 -10.92
C ILE A 30 -1.65 1.27 -11.76
N LYS A 31 -1.82 2.51 -12.24
CA LYS A 31 -0.76 3.31 -12.86
C LYS A 31 -0.32 4.40 -11.90
N ALA A 32 0.96 4.44 -11.57
CA ALA A 32 1.55 5.45 -10.70
C ALA A 32 2.99 5.76 -11.12
N SER A 33 3.45 6.96 -10.78
CA SER A 33 4.84 7.39 -10.97
C SER A 33 5.76 6.60 -10.03
N SER A 34 7.00 6.37 -10.46
CA SER A 34 8.04 5.80 -9.60
C SER A 34 8.39 6.72 -8.43
N ARG A 35 8.83 6.14 -7.31
CA ARG A 35 9.40 6.89 -6.18
C ARG A 35 10.81 7.36 -6.49
N ARG A 36 11.43 6.83 -7.54
CA ARG A 36 12.77 7.19 -7.99
C ARG A 36 12.79 7.35 -9.50
N ARG A 37 13.62 8.25 -10.02
CA ARG A 37 13.77 8.43 -11.47
C ARG A 37 14.18 7.14 -12.17
N ASP A 38 13.73 7.01 -13.42
CA ASP A 38 14.08 5.91 -14.34
C ASP A 38 13.76 4.49 -13.80
N LYS A 39 12.68 4.38 -13.02
CA LYS A 39 12.16 3.09 -12.55
C LYS A 39 10.78 2.80 -13.15
N LYS A 40 10.55 1.52 -13.42
CA LYS A 40 9.22 0.95 -13.60
C LYS A 40 8.61 0.64 -12.23
N VAL A 41 7.29 0.73 -12.18
CA VAL A 41 6.50 0.41 -10.98
C VAL A 41 5.66 -0.80 -11.26
N ARG A 42 5.64 -1.73 -10.31
CA ARG A 42 4.70 -2.85 -10.32
C ARG A 42 4.03 -2.96 -8.96
N PHE A 43 2.70 -3.05 -8.99
CA PHE A 43 1.88 -3.35 -7.83
C PHE A 43 1.60 -4.85 -7.80
N VAL A 44 1.63 -5.41 -6.59
CA VAL A 44 1.43 -6.83 -6.34
C VAL A 44 0.43 -6.97 -5.21
N GLU A 45 -0.49 -7.92 -5.37
CA GLU A 45 -1.51 -8.26 -4.39
C GLU A 45 -1.34 -9.72 -3.97
N SER A 46 -0.30 -9.98 -3.17
CA SER A 46 -0.01 -11.29 -2.62
C SER A 46 0.98 -11.19 -1.48
N THR A 47 0.73 -11.89 -0.38
CA THR A 47 1.64 -12.00 0.77
C THR A 47 1.63 -13.41 1.33
N ALA A 48 2.74 -13.84 1.94
CA ALA A 48 2.78 -15.10 2.64
C ALA A 48 2.56 -14.90 4.15
N VAL A 49 1.87 -15.86 4.77
CA VAL A 49 1.67 -15.94 6.22
C VAL A 49 2.03 -17.34 6.73
N PRO A 50 2.23 -17.54 8.04
CA PRO A 50 2.35 -18.87 8.63
C PRO A 50 1.10 -19.72 8.35
N ALA A 51 1.27 -21.05 8.24
CA ALA A 51 0.15 -21.96 8.00
C ALA A 51 -0.95 -21.83 9.06
N SER A 52 -0.58 -21.69 10.34
CA SER A 52 -1.52 -21.48 11.44
C SER A 52 -2.33 -20.20 11.29
N ILE A 53 -1.73 -19.12 10.76
CA ILE A 53 -2.43 -17.87 10.49
C ILE A 53 -3.42 -18.05 9.35
N LEU A 54 -3.02 -18.75 8.27
CA LEU A 54 -3.93 -19.01 7.15
C LEU A 54 -5.15 -19.84 7.59
N GLU A 55 -4.95 -20.84 8.45
CA GLU A 55 -6.05 -21.63 9.03
C GLU A 55 -7.02 -20.75 9.81
N GLU A 56 -6.51 -19.86 10.66
CA GLU A 56 -7.34 -18.90 11.37
C GLU A 56 -8.07 -17.95 10.40
N LEU A 57 -7.39 -17.39 9.40
CA LEU A 57 -8.00 -16.51 8.41
C LEU A 57 -9.15 -17.19 7.64
N ASN A 58 -9.00 -18.47 7.31
CA ASN A 58 -10.04 -19.26 6.64
C ASN A 58 -11.26 -19.54 7.50
N SER A 59 -11.16 -19.39 8.83
CA SER A 59 -12.32 -19.49 9.73
C SER A 59 -13.27 -18.28 9.63
N GLY A 60 -12.84 -17.21 8.94
CA GLY A 60 -13.64 -16.03 8.63
C GLY A 60 -13.70 -14.99 9.76
N GLY A 61 -14.38 -13.87 9.51
CA GLY A 61 -14.58 -12.81 10.50
C GLY A 61 -13.48 -11.76 10.59
N PHE A 62 -12.60 -11.68 9.58
CA PHE A 62 -11.52 -10.69 9.52
C PHE A 62 -11.91 -9.50 8.65
N ASN A 63 -11.31 -8.35 8.96
CA ASN A 63 -11.52 -7.13 8.20
C ASN A 63 -10.79 -7.21 6.85
N GLU A 64 -11.53 -7.22 5.74
CA GLU A 64 -10.99 -7.27 4.38
C GLU A 64 -9.99 -6.15 4.07
N ARG A 65 -10.15 -4.96 4.66
CA ARG A 65 -9.20 -3.86 4.46
C ARG A 65 -7.85 -4.15 5.08
N LEU A 66 -7.80 -4.84 6.22
CA LEU A 66 -6.54 -5.29 6.81
C LEU A 66 -5.87 -6.34 5.95
N LEU A 67 -6.64 -7.26 5.37
CA LEU A 67 -6.11 -8.27 4.45
C LEU A 67 -5.57 -7.64 3.15
N ASN A 68 -6.27 -6.65 2.61
CA ASN A 68 -5.82 -5.89 1.45
C ASN A 68 -4.55 -5.10 1.77
N ALA A 69 -4.53 -4.38 2.89
CA ALA A 69 -3.35 -3.66 3.35
C ALA A 69 -2.14 -4.60 3.45
N LEU A 70 -2.31 -5.78 4.07
CA LEU A 70 -1.26 -6.77 4.21
C LEU A 70 -0.77 -7.32 2.84
N SER A 71 -1.69 -7.64 1.93
CA SER A 71 -1.36 -8.30 0.66
C SER A 71 -0.87 -7.35 -0.43
N GLN A 72 -1.22 -6.08 -0.35
CA GLN A 72 -0.82 -5.08 -1.35
C GLN A 72 0.56 -4.51 -1.03
N TRP A 73 1.41 -4.52 -2.04
CA TRP A 73 2.73 -3.92 -1.98
C TRP A 73 3.19 -3.50 -3.36
N ARG A 74 4.31 -2.78 -3.39
CA ARG A 74 4.83 -2.10 -4.57
C ARG A 74 6.32 -2.39 -4.69
N ILE A 75 6.78 -2.63 -5.91
CA ILE A 75 8.18 -2.71 -6.27
C ILE A 75 8.51 -1.70 -7.36
N ASP A 76 9.60 -0.95 -7.14
CA ASP A 76 10.18 -0.04 -8.11
C ASP A 76 11.52 -0.64 -8.58
N TYR A 77 11.66 -0.87 -9.87
CA TYR A 77 12.82 -1.54 -10.45
C TYR A 77 13.34 -0.81 -11.71
N PRO A 78 14.64 -0.92 -12.05
CA PRO A 78 15.21 -0.24 -13.23
C PRO A 78 14.47 -0.59 -14.51
N ASP A 79 14.22 0.40 -15.37
CA ASP A 79 13.83 0.14 -16.75
C ASP A 79 15.07 -0.09 -17.61
N ARG A 80 15.28 -1.32 -18.09
CA ARG A 80 16.38 -1.66 -19.01
C ARG A 80 15.90 -1.94 -20.44
N GLY A 81 14.64 -1.65 -20.75
CA GLY A 81 14.05 -2.01 -22.04
C GLY A 81 13.69 -3.49 -22.12
N ASP A 82 13.88 -4.09 -23.29
CA ASP A 82 13.40 -5.44 -23.59
C ASP A 82 14.21 -6.54 -22.88
N SER A 83 13.50 -7.54 -22.37
CA SER A 83 14.06 -8.75 -21.77
C SER A 83 14.79 -9.60 -22.81
N TYR A 84 16.04 -9.99 -22.51
CA TYR A 84 16.83 -10.90 -23.36
C TYR A 84 16.40 -12.37 -23.27
N LEU A 85 15.36 -12.68 -22.48
CA LEU A 85 14.89 -14.04 -22.27
C LEU A 85 14.22 -14.62 -23.52
N ASP A 86 14.45 -15.91 -23.78
CA ASP A 86 13.68 -16.65 -24.78
C ASP A 86 12.23 -16.91 -24.31
N GLU A 87 11.36 -17.21 -25.26
CA GLU A 87 9.93 -17.42 -25.00
C GLU A 87 9.66 -18.59 -24.04
N LYS A 88 10.47 -19.65 -24.10
CA LYS A 88 10.32 -20.81 -23.22
C LYS A 88 10.60 -20.43 -21.77
N THR A 89 11.65 -19.65 -21.53
CA THR A 89 12.03 -19.15 -20.22
C THR A 89 10.97 -18.20 -19.70
N LYS A 90 10.47 -17.27 -20.53
CA LYS A 90 9.34 -16.39 -20.16
C LYS A 90 8.10 -17.19 -19.75
N GLN A 91 7.76 -18.27 -20.46
CA GLN A 91 6.63 -19.13 -20.09
C GLN A 91 6.83 -19.80 -18.73
N VAL A 92 8.03 -20.35 -18.46
CA VAL A 92 8.34 -20.95 -17.16
C VAL A 92 8.25 -19.93 -16.04
N LEU A 93 8.84 -18.74 -16.22
CA LEU A 93 8.79 -17.68 -15.22
C LEU A 93 7.35 -17.16 -15.01
N SER A 94 6.52 -17.10 -16.05
CA SER A 94 5.10 -16.75 -15.92
C SER A 94 4.32 -17.78 -15.09
N VAL A 95 4.64 -19.07 -15.23
CA VAL A 95 4.05 -20.12 -14.37
C VAL A 95 4.50 -19.94 -12.92
N LEU A 96 5.79 -19.65 -12.68
CA LEU A 96 6.28 -19.36 -11.32
C LEU A 96 5.59 -18.13 -10.73
N GLU A 97 5.36 -17.10 -11.53
CA GLU A 97 4.64 -15.90 -11.11
C GLU A 97 3.24 -16.25 -10.63
N LYS A 98 2.48 -17.02 -11.44
CA LYS A 98 1.14 -17.49 -11.09
C LYS A 98 1.12 -18.34 -9.81
N ILE A 99 2.17 -19.11 -9.55
CA ILE A 99 2.28 -19.90 -8.32
C ILE A 99 2.51 -18.98 -7.12
N LEU A 100 3.43 -18.02 -7.22
CA LEU A 100 3.71 -17.07 -6.15
C LEU A 100 2.52 -16.15 -5.88
N THR A 101 1.75 -15.77 -6.89
CA THR A 101 0.57 -14.90 -6.75
C THR A 101 -0.74 -15.70 -6.72
N ARG A 102 -0.70 -16.98 -6.31
CA ARG A 102 -1.91 -17.80 -6.20
C ARG A 102 -2.72 -17.38 -4.98
N GLY A 103 -3.53 -16.34 -5.16
CA GLY A 103 -4.35 -15.74 -4.10
C GLY A 103 -3.63 -14.59 -3.37
N ARG A 104 -4.44 -13.79 -2.67
CA ARG A 104 -3.99 -12.62 -1.89
C ARG A 104 -3.13 -13.03 -0.70
N ILE A 105 -3.53 -14.11 -0.03
CA ILE A 105 -2.82 -14.69 1.11
C ILE A 105 -2.36 -16.09 0.70
N THR A 106 -1.07 -16.34 0.81
CA THR A 106 -0.44 -17.60 0.43
C THR A 106 0.48 -18.12 1.53
N LEU A 107 1.16 -19.24 1.26
CA LEU A 107 2.12 -19.87 2.15
C LEU A 107 3.52 -19.83 1.56
N LEU A 108 4.51 -19.77 2.42
CA LEU A 108 5.89 -20.08 2.04
C LEU A 108 6.05 -21.61 1.87
N SER A 109 7.14 -22.02 1.22
CA SER A 109 7.51 -23.44 1.23
C SER A 109 7.66 -23.95 2.68
N PRO A 110 7.26 -25.20 2.98
CA PRO A 110 7.36 -25.74 4.35
C PRO A 110 8.78 -25.69 4.93
N ALA A 111 9.80 -25.78 4.08
CA ALA A 111 11.20 -25.69 4.50
C ALA A 111 11.57 -24.26 4.95
N LEU A 112 11.11 -23.23 4.23
CA LEU A 112 11.38 -21.85 4.57
C LEU A 112 10.58 -21.41 5.79
N GLU A 113 9.30 -21.78 5.87
CA GLU A 113 8.45 -21.54 7.05
C GLU A 113 9.10 -22.10 8.33
N ARG A 114 9.56 -23.35 8.31
CA ARG A 114 10.28 -23.95 9.47
C ARG A 114 11.53 -23.17 9.86
N LYS A 115 12.28 -22.63 8.89
CA LYS A 115 13.47 -21.81 9.18
C LYS A 115 13.09 -20.48 9.82
N LEU A 116 12.10 -19.77 9.26
CA LEU A 116 11.65 -18.49 9.80
C LEU A 116 11.05 -18.64 11.20
N LEU A 117 10.21 -19.65 11.44
CA LEU A 117 9.71 -19.99 12.77
C LEU A 117 10.86 -20.36 13.72
N GLY A 118 11.89 -21.05 13.23
CA GLY A 118 13.08 -21.35 14.02
C GLY A 118 13.87 -20.11 14.46
N TRP A 119 13.95 -19.08 13.62
CA TRP A 119 14.71 -17.85 13.89
C TRP A 119 13.94 -16.80 14.69
N PHE A 120 12.65 -16.60 14.38
CA PHE A 120 11.86 -15.50 14.91
C PHE A 120 10.83 -15.92 15.96
N GLY A 121 10.67 -17.24 16.17
CA GLY A 121 9.92 -17.80 17.29
C GLY A 121 9.05 -18.98 16.88
N ARG A 122 9.11 -20.04 17.70
CA ARG A 122 8.05 -21.06 17.75
C ARG A 122 6.92 -20.44 18.56
N GLY A 123 6.07 -19.68 17.87
CA GLY A 123 4.94 -19.00 18.49
C GLY A 123 4.13 -19.96 19.34
N GLY A 124 3.62 -19.50 20.48
CA GLY A 124 2.38 -20.07 21.00
C GLY A 124 1.25 -19.91 19.98
N GLU A 125 0.01 -20.12 20.37
CA GLU A 125 -1.13 -19.89 19.47
C GLU A 125 -1.06 -18.46 18.87
N LEU A 126 -0.68 -18.40 17.59
CA LEU A 126 -0.54 -17.16 16.84
C LEU A 126 -1.94 -16.76 16.38
N LYS A 127 -2.51 -15.75 17.03
CA LYS A 127 -3.82 -15.25 16.63
C LYS A 127 -3.73 -14.32 15.42
N ALA A 128 -4.62 -14.52 14.45
CA ALA A 128 -4.65 -13.76 13.22
C ALA A 128 -4.94 -12.26 13.43
N ASP A 129 -5.81 -11.90 14.38
CA ASP A 129 -6.11 -10.50 14.71
C ASP A 129 -4.85 -9.72 15.16
N LEU A 130 -4.09 -10.30 16.08
CA LEU A 130 -2.84 -9.75 16.58
C LEU A 130 -1.73 -9.78 15.52
N TYR A 131 -1.71 -10.81 14.67
CA TYR A 131 -0.77 -10.88 13.55
C TYR A 131 -1.03 -9.77 12.52
N LEU A 132 -2.30 -9.54 12.16
CA LEU A 132 -2.68 -8.50 11.20
C LEU A 132 -2.43 -7.09 11.73
N SER A 133 -2.60 -6.86 13.04
CA SER A 133 -2.39 -5.53 13.64
C SER A 133 -0.95 -5.03 13.49
N VAL A 134 0.02 -5.94 13.33
CA VAL A 134 1.44 -5.60 13.06
C VAL A 134 1.59 -4.68 11.84
N PHE A 135 0.76 -4.87 10.82
CA PHE A 135 0.89 -4.15 9.57
C PHE A 135 0.28 -2.75 9.61
N LEU A 136 -0.52 -2.43 10.64
CA LEU A 136 -1.06 -1.08 10.85
C LEU A 136 0.04 -0.08 11.20
N LEU A 137 0.95 -0.46 12.08
CA LEU A 137 1.98 0.43 12.63
C LEU A 137 3.32 0.33 11.90
N GLY A 138 3.62 -0.85 11.33
CA GLY A 138 4.88 -1.05 10.65
C GLY A 138 5.92 -1.87 11.40
N TYR A 139 7.00 -2.13 10.68
CA TYR A 139 8.30 -2.42 11.25
C TYR A 139 9.29 -1.41 10.69
N GLU A 140 10.35 -1.11 11.45
CA GLU A 140 11.38 -0.16 11.02
C GLU A 140 11.89 -0.51 9.62
N ARG A 141 11.60 0.38 8.66
CA ARG A 141 12.20 0.42 7.33
C ARG A 141 13.06 1.66 7.26
N SER A 142 14.16 1.59 6.52
CA SER A 142 14.95 2.79 6.20
C SER A 142 14.03 3.80 5.53
N ALA A 143 14.01 5.04 6.04
CA ALA A 143 13.31 6.13 5.38
C ALA A 143 13.90 6.32 3.98
N ASP A 144 13.09 6.08 2.96
CA ASP A 144 13.42 6.43 1.58
C ASP A 144 12.60 7.67 1.23
N PRO A 145 13.20 8.88 1.23
CA PRO A 145 12.45 10.10 0.93
C PRO A 145 11.92 10.14 -0.50
N GLY A 146 12.30 9.17 -1.34
CA GLY A 146 12.03 9.21 -2.78
C GLY A 146 12.91 10.25 -3.49
N ASP A 147 12.79 10.28 -4.80
CA ASP A 147 13.44 11.22 -5.72
C ASP A 147 12.33 11.80 -6.60
N PHE A 148 11.69 12.83 -6.03
CA PHE A 148 10.56 13.56 -6.61
C PHE A 148 11.06 14.76 -7.41
N ASP A 149 10.33 15.14 -8.45
CA ASP A 149 10.71 16.28 -9.30
C ASP A 149 10.43 17.64 -8.65
N ARG A 150 9.55 17.67 -7.64
CA ARG A 150 9.12 18.86 -6.90
C ARG A 150 9.61 18.75 -5.45
N ALA A 151 10.17 19.83 -4.92
CA ALA A 151 10.70 19.86 -3.56
C ALA A 151 9.59 19.68 -2.52
N GLU A 152 8.44 20.29 -2.76
CA GLU A 152 7.23 20.18 -1.95
C GLU A 152 6.67 18.74 -1.92
N GLU A 153 6.74 17.99 -3.02
CA GLU A 153 6.38 16.56 -3.04
C GLU A 153 7.36 15.74 -2.20
N ALA A 154 8.67 16.05 -2.28
CA ALA A 154 9.70 15.40 -1.48
C ALA A 154 9.52 15.67 0.02
N VAL A 155 9.20 16.90 0.42
CA VAL A 155 8.93 17.26 1.82
C VAL A 155 7.67 16.56 2.32
N PHE A 156 6.58 16.61 1.54
CA PHE A 156 5.34 15.93 1.93
C PHE A 156 5.55 14.43 2.14
N TYR A 157 6.27 13.76 1.22
CA TYR A 157 6.51 12.32 1.31
C TYR A 157 7.54 11.95 2.37
N GLY A 158 8.65 12.69 2.46
CA GLY A 158 9.79 12.37 3.30
C GLY A 158 9.68 12.84 4.74
N GLU A 159 8.86 13.85 5.03
CA GLU A 159 8.76 14.49 6.35
C GLU A 159 7.34 14.44 6.90
N VAL A 160 6.35 14.92 6.13
CA VAL A 160 4.95 14.97 6.60
C VAL A 160 4.35 13.56 6.72
N CYS A 161 4.44 12.74 5.68
CA CYS A 161 3.88 11.38 5.70
C CYS A 161 4.39 10.51 6.85
N PRO A 162 5.71 10.40 7.13
CA PRO A 162 6.18 9.62 8.27
C PRO A 162 5.76 10.21 9.62
N TYR A 163 5.60 11.54 9.71
CA TYR A 163 5.09 12.19 10.91
C TYR A 163 3.63 11.82 11.19
N ILE A 164 2.78 11.82 10.16
CA ILE A 164 1.34 11.53 10.28
C ILE A 164 1.05 10.04 10.40
N LEU A 165 1.68 9.22 9.55
CA LEU A 165 1.35 7.80 9.36
C LEU A 165 2.33 6.86 10.05
N GLY A 166 3.39 7.41 10.64
CA GLY A 166 4.44 6.63 11.29
C GLY A 166 5.36 5.91 10.30
N ARG A 167 6.09 4.93 10.84
CA ARG A 167 7.25 4.28 10.19
C ARG A 167 6.87 3.49 8.92
N ASN A 168 5.62 3.07 8.79
CA ASN A 168 5.14 2.26 7.67
C ASN A 168 4.45 3.04 6.56
N PHE A 169 4.49 4.37 6.57
CA PHE A 169 3.69 5.19 5.67
C PHE A 169 3.83 4.78 4.19
N HIS A 170 5.02 4.30 3.78
CA HIS A 170 5.29 3.80 2.44
C HIS A 170 4.34 2.69 1.96
N GLN A 171 3.76 1.90 2.86
CA GLN A 171 2.78 0.86 2.49
C GLN A 171 1.43 1.47 2.10
N PHE A 172 1.10 2.63 2.65
CA PHE A 172 -0.22 3.25 2.53
C PHE A 172 -0.24 4.45 1.59
N VAL A 173 0.92 5.03 1.28
CA VAL A 173 1.03 6.20 0.41
C VAL A 173 1.55 5.82 -0.98
N VAL A 174 0.72 6.08 -1.99
CA VAL A 174 1.03 5.91 -3.41
C VAL A 174 1.28 7.29 -4.05
N PRO A 175 2.54 7.64 -4.36
CA PRO A 175 2.85 8.88 -5.03
C PRO A 175 2.51 8.86 -6.53
N GLY A 176 2.15 10.02 -7.06
CA GLY A 176 1.97 10.31 -8.49
C GLY A 176 1.03 9.35 -9.19
N ILE A 177 -0.09 9.02 -8.56
CA ILE A 177 -1.07 8.05 -9.08
C ILE A 177 -1.87 8.67 -10.22
N SER A 178 -2.01 7.93 -11.33
CA SER A 178 -2.82 8.38 -12.47
C SER A 178 -4.28 8.51 -12.04
N LEU A 179 -4.93 9.60 -12.45
CA LEU A 179 -6.36 9.79 -12.19
C LEU A 179 -7.19 8.65 -12.77
N SER A 180 -6.80 8.12 -13.93
CA SER A 180 -7.46 6.97 -14.60
C SER A 180 -7.46 5.68 -13.78
N THR A 181 -6.63 5.59 -12.74
CA THR A 181 -6.63 4.46 -11.79
C THR A 181 -7.71 4.62 -10.73
N LEU A 182 -8.02 5.89 -10.38
CA LEU A 182 -8.88 6.24 -9.26
C LEU A 182 -10.34 6.38 -9.67
N ILE A 183 -10.60 6.80 -10.90
CA ILE A 183 -11.96 7.03 -11.41
C ILE A 183 -12.28 6.05 -12.56
N ASP A 184 -13.50 5.52 -12.55
CA ASP A 184 -13.97 4.58 -13.59
C ASP A 184 -14.43 5.31 -14.87
N GLU A 185 -14.58 6.64 -14.81
CA GLU A 185 -14.90 7.47 -15.96
C GLU A 185 -13.69 7.64 -16.86
N GLU A 186 -13.83 7.25 -18.12
CA GLU A 186 -12.86 7.45 -19.18
C GLU A 186 -12.64 8.96 -19.44
N PRO A 187 -11.54 9.58 -19.00
CA PRO A 187 -11.31 11.01 -19.27
C PRO A 187 -11.13 11.22 -20.79
N PRO A 188 -11.30 12.43 -21.33
CA PRO A 188 -10.92 12.69 -22.72
C PRO A 188 -9.44 12.33 -22.96
N PRO A 189 -9.03 11.74 -24.11
CA PRO A 189 -7.69 11.20 -24.33
C PRO A 189 -6.53 12.18 -24.04
N ARG A 190 -6.73 13.49 -24.31
CA ARG A 190 -5.74 14.54 -24.03
C ARG A 190 -5.59 14.92 -22.55
N VAL A 191 -6.55 14.52 -21.70
CA VAL A 191 -6.58 14.79 -20.26
C VAL A 191 -6.07 13.56 -19.46
N ARG A 192 -6.24 12.35 -20.02
CA ARG A 192 -5.84 11.06 -19.41
C ARG A 192 -4.38 10.97 -19.01
N GLU A 193 -3.48 11.47 -19.85
CA GLU A 193 -2.03 11.27 -19.68
C GLU A 193 -1.38 12.34 -18.81
N LEU A 194 -2.09 13.43 -18.50
CA LEU A 194 -1.55 14.59 -17.79
C LEU A 194 -2.14 14.82 -16.40
N GLN A 195 -3.25 14.16 -16.07
CA GLN A 195 -3.86 14.30 -14.75
C GLN A 195 -3.45 13.14 -13.83
N ARG A 196 -2.58 13.47 -12.88
CA ARG A 196 -2.26 12.64 -11.71
C ARG A 196 -2.78 13.31 -10.45
N VAL A 197 -2.99 12.52 -9.41
CA VAL A 197 -3.05 12.99 -8.02
C VAL A 197 -1.64 12.85 -7.45
N ASP A 198 -1.16 13.86 -6.74
CA ASP A 198 0.22 13.87 -6.25
C ASP A 198 0.47 12.75 -5.22
N PHE A 199 -0.51 12.49 -4.33
CA PHE A 199 -0.47 11.33 -3.44
C PHE A 199 -1.86 10.74 -3.22
N ALA A 200 -1.96 9.41 -3.16
CA ALA A 200 -3.16 8.73 -2.66
C ALA A 200 -2.82 7.89 -1.43
N LEU A 201 -3.68 7.96 -0.42
CA LEU A 201 -3.47 7.35 0.88
C LEU A 201 -4.57 6.30 1.13
N PHE A 202 -4.14 5.06 1.29
CA PHE A 202 -4.96 3.86 1.44
C PHE A 202 -4.68 3.16 2.77
N HIS A 203 -4.99 3.82 3.88
CA HIS A 203 -4.80 3.23 5.21
C HIS A 203 -6.06 2.45 5.63
N PRO A 204 -5.95 1.21 6.14
CA PRO A 204 -7.11 0.36 6.43
C PRO A 204 -8.06 0.89 7.52
N LEU A 205 -7.57 1.76 8.41
CA LEU A 205 -8.39 2.43 9.42
C LEU A 205 -9.14 3.67 8.91
N ILE A 206 -8.82 4.16 7.72
CA ILE A 206 -9.48 5.31 7.11
C ILE A 206 -10.58 4.78 6.19
N TRP A 207 -11.81 5.25 6.40
CA TRP A 207 -12.95 4.70 5.67
C TRP A 207 -12.98 5.08 4.20
N ASN A 208 -12.69 6.35 3.91
CA ASN A 208 -12.59 6.88 2.57
C ASN A 208 -11.11 7.14 2.25
N PRO A 209 -10.55 6.57 1.17
CA PRO A 209 -9.18 6.86 0.79
C PRO A 209 -9.00 8.35 0.50
N LEU A 210 -7.82 8.89 0.81
CA LEU A 210 -7.53 10.31 0.67
C LEU A 210 -6.70 10.56 -0.59
N ALA A 211 -7.20 11.39 -1.49
CA ALA A 211 -6.47 11.94 -2.62
C ALA A 211 -5.90 13.32 -2.22
N ILE A 212 -4.60 13.50 -2.40
CA ILE A 212 -3.87 14.70 -1.99
C ILE A 212 -3.23 15.33 -3.21
N ASP A 213 -3.54 16.61 -3.44
CA ASP A 213 -2.89 17.44 -4.44
C ASP A 213 -2.09 18.55 -3.77
N ILE A 214 -0.88 18.81 -4.28
CA ILE A 214 -0.06 19.95 -3.86
C ILE A 214 -0.22 21.08 -4.88
N GLU A 215 -0.89 22.15 -4.45
CA GLU A 215 -1.19 23.32 -5.25
C GLU A 215 0.10 23.94 -5.80
N GLY A 216 0.12 24.25 -7.09
CA GLY A 216 1.31 24.76 -7.78
C GLY A 216 1.40 24.33 -9.24
N ARG A 217 0.66 23.29 -9.63
CA ARG A 217 0.26 23.06 -11.04
C ARG A 217 -1.12 23.68 -11.26
N ILE A 218 -1.36 24.22 -12.46
CA ILE A 218 -2.71 24.60 -12.92
C ILE A 218 -3.26 23.39 -13.68
N PRO A 219 -4.16 22.58 -13.10
CA PRO A 219 -4.78 21.48 -13.81
C PRO A 219 -5.64 22.01 -14.96
N ILE A 220 -5.66 21.27 -16.06
CA ILE A 220 -6.67 21.46 -17.10
C ILE A 220 -7.99 20.94 -16.51
N ASP A 221 -8.84 21.82 -15.97
CA ASP A 221 -10.16 21.50 -15.39
C ASP A 221 -10.12 20.85 -13.97
N GLU A 222 -9.72 21.65 -12.96
CA GLU A 222 -9.69 21.26 -11.54
C GLU A 222 -11.01 20.73 -11.02
N GLU A 223 -12.09 21.44 -11.30
CA GLU A 223 -13.41 21.18 -10.73
C GLU A 223 -13.89 19.78 -11.10
N LYS A 224 -13.79 19.40 -12.39
CA LYS A 224 -14.15 18.05 -12.83
C LYS A 224 -13.28 16.96 -12.22
N LYS A 225 -11.97 17.21 -12.04
CA LYS A 225 -11.08 16.24 -11.39
C LYS A 225 -11.58 15.94 -9.97
N TYR A 226 -11.86 16.98 -9.20
CA TYR A 226 -12.28 16.82 -7.81
C TYR A 226 -13.68 16.25 -7.67
N GLU A 227 -14.63 16.67 -8.51
CA GLU A 227 -15.96 16.07 -8.57
C GLU A 227 -15.89 14.57 -8.92
N ALA A 228 -15.01 14.17 -9.84
CA ALA A 228 -14.83 12.77 -10.20
C ALA A 228 -14.24 11.95 -9.04
N LEU A 229 -13.24 12.48 -8.33
CA LEU A 229 -12.65 11.83 -7.14
C LEU A 229 -13.68 11.65 -6.02
N LEU A 230 -14.47 12.70 -5.74
CA LEU A 230 -15.54 12.64 -4.73
C LEU A 230 -16.61 11.61 -5.10
N ARG A 231 -17.04 11.57 -6.38
CA ARG A 231 -17.98 10.55 -6.88
C ARG A 231 -17.41 9.13 -6.79
N ALA A 232 -16.11 8.97 -6.97
CA ALA A 232 -15.41 7.69 -6.81
C ALA A 232 -15.17 7.30 -5.33
N GLY A 233 -15.66 8.10 -4.36
CA GLY A 233 -15.60 7.76 -2.93
C GLY A 233 -14.32 8.21 -2.22
N TYR A 234 -13.47 8.99 -2.89
CA TYR A 234 -12.28 9.58 -2.28
C TYR A 234 -12.63 10.85 -1.52
N GLN A 235 -11.93 11.08 -0.42
CA GLN A 235 -11.81 12.43 0.12
C GLN A 235 -10.68 13.16 -0.62
N VAL A 236 -10.80 14.48 -0.77
CA VAL A 236 -9.80 15.30 -1.46
C VAL A 236 -9.23 16.31 -0.49
N LEU A 237 -7.90 16.33 -0.37
CA LEU A 237 -7.14 17.33 0.36
C LEU A 237 -6.25 18.10 -0.60
N ARG A 238 -6.34 19.43 -0.57
CA ARG A 238 -5.45 20.32 -1.32
C ARG A 238 -4.51 20.97 -0.33
N ILE A 239 -3.20 20.82 -0.56
CA ILE A 239 -2.16 21.39 0.29
C ILE A 239 -1.42 22.46 -0.52
N LYS A 240 -1.25 23.65 0.04
CA LYS A 240 -0.45 24.69 -0.61
C LYS A 240 1.03 24.31 -0.62
N ALA A 241 1.70 24.49 -1.76
CA ALA A 241 3.14 24.27 -1.83
C ALA A 241 3.89 25.16 -0.83
N GLU A 242 3.47 26.41 -0.64
CA GLU A 242 4.12 27.34 0.29
C GLU A 242 4.08 26.81 1.72
N ASP A 243 2.96 26.22 2.14
CA ASP A 243 2.83 25.65 3.49
C ASP A 243 3.86 24.55 3.71
N LEU A 244 4.05 23.65 2.74
CA LEU A 244 5.03 22.56 2.83
C LEU A 244 6.47 23.06 2.87
N MET A 245 6.72 24.27 2.38
CA MET A 245 8.06 24.85 2.35
C MET A 245 8.37 25.72 3.57
N GLU A 246 7.34 26.24 4.25
CA GLU A 246 7.48 27.19 5.36
C GLU A 246 7.12 26.61 6.73
N MET A 247 6.34 25.54 6.79
CA MET A 247 5.80 24.96 8.01
C MET A 247 6.41 23.59 8.29
N ASP A 248 6.53 23.23 9.56
CA ASP A 248 6.91 21.86 9.93
C ASP A 248 5.73 20.89 9.86
N ALA A 249 6.00 19.59 10.02
CA ALA A 249 4.98 18.57 9.89
C ALA A 249 3.86 18.65 10.95
N ASP A 250 4.12 19.25 12.12
CA ASP A 250 3.10 19.42 13.16
C ASP A 250 2.16 20.57 12.82
N ASP A 251 2.72 21.70 12.41
CA ASP A 251 1.96 22.85 11.94
C ASP A 251 1.10 22.48 10.71
N ILE A 252 1.62 21.65 9.80
CA ILE A 252 0.85 21.09 8.67
C ILE A 252 -0.30 20.21 9.18
N ALA A 253 -0.07 19.36 10.17
CA ALA A 253 -1.11 18.50 10.74
C ALA A 253 -2.23 19.30 11.42
N GLU A 254 -1.88 20.40 12.06
CA GLU A 254 -2.83 21.31 12.71
C GLU A 254 -3.65 22.11 11.69
N LYS A 255 -2.97 22.67 10.67
CA LYS A 255 -3.63 23.45 9.61
C LYS A 255 -4.58 22.60 8.76
N TYR A 256 -4.16 21.40 8.41
CA TYR A 256 -4.93 20.46 7.60
C TYR A 256 -5.57 19.40 8.49
N SER A 257 -6.70 19.76 9.11
CA SER A 257 -7.36 18.97 10.18
C SER A 257 -7.51 17.48 9.89
N MET A 258 -7.76 17.10 8.63
CA MET A 258 -7.83 15.70 8.20
C MET A 258 -6.54 14.92 8.48
N LEU A 259 -5.38 15.52 8.25
CA LEU A 259 -4.09 14.90 8.57
C LEU A 259 -3.90 14.77 10.08
N GLY A 260 -4.28 15.79 10.85
CA GLY A 260 -4.28 15.76 12.32
C GLY A 260 -5.19 14.66 12.89
N GLU A 261 -6.39 14.50 12.35
CA GLU A 261 -7.33 13.42 12.72
C GLU A 261 -6.74 12.04 12.44
N ILE A 262 -6.12 11.85 11.27
CA ILE A 262 -5.42 10.61 10.92
C ILE A 262 -4.29 10.35 11.92
N LYS A 263 -3.42 11.34 12.17
CA LYS A 263 -2.33 11.22 13.14
C LYS A 263 -2.83 10.77 14.51
N ASN A 264 -3.87 11.43 15.04
CA ASN A 264 -4.47 11.11 16.33
C ASN A 264 -5.08 9.70 16.38
N MET A 265 -5.67 9.25 15.27
CA MET A 265 -6.20 7.89 15.16
C MET A 265 -5.08 6.84 15.25
N LEU A 266 -3.92 7.11 14.65
CA LEU A 266 -2.81 6.17 14.57
C LEU A 266 -1.93 6.17 15.82
N THR A 267 -1.74 7.31 16.48
CA THR A 267 -0.99 7.39 17.75
C THR A 267 -1.67 6.64 18.90
N GLY A 268 -2.99 6.41 18.81
CA GLY A 268 -3.74 5.62 19.78
C GLY A 268 -3.59 4.10 19.65
N LEU A 269 -2.85 3.60 18.65
CA LEU A 269 -2.68 2.16 18.43
C LEU A 269 -1.60 1.56 19.34
N THR A 270 -1.91 0.40 19.92
CA THR A 270 -0.94 -0.36 20.73
C THR A 270 0.10 -1.02 19.83
N GLU A 271 1.38 -0.83 20.14
CA GLU A 271 2.45 -1.53 19.44
C GLU A 271 2.38 -3.05 19.68
N PRO A 272 2.51 -3.86 18.61
CA PRO A 272 2.59 -5.31 18.75
C PRO A 272 3.90 -5.72 19.45
N PRO A 273 3.96 -6.92 20.06
CA PRO A 273 5.21 -7.46 20.56
C PRO A 273 6.28 -7.53 19.46
N ILE A 274 7.50 -7.06 19.73
CA ILE A 274 8.57 -6.97 18.73
C ILE A 274 8.91 -8.33 18.10
N SER A 275 8.77 -9.43 18.85
CA SER A 275 8.96 -10.79 18.34
C SER A 275 7.93 -11.16 17.29
N LEU A 276 6.66 -10.82 17.53
CA LEU A 276 5.58 -11.01 16.57
C LEU A 276 5.78 -10.14 15.34
N ALA A 277 6.16 -8.87 15.53
CA ALA A 277 6.43 -7.96 14.43
C ALA A 277 7.54 -8.51 13.51
N ARG A 278 8.66 -8.94 14.10
CA ARG A 278 9.77 -9.58 13.36
C ARG A 278 9.31 -10.82 12.61
N LEU A 279 8.51 -11.69 13.25
CA LEU A 279 7.99 -12.88 12.61
C LEU A 279 7.09 -12.54 11.41
N ALA A 280 6.13 -11.65 11.60
CA ALA A 280 5.17 -11.28 10.55
C ALA A 280 5.87 -10.65 9.34
N TYR A 281 6.79 -9.72 9.60
CA TYR A 281 7.59 -9.11 8.54
C TYR A 281 8.54 -10.10 7.89
N ALA A 282 9.13 -11.05 8.61
CA ALA A 282 9.98 -12.07 8.01
C ALA A 282 9.23 -12.90 6.95
N PHE A 283 7.98 -13.26 7.22
CA PHE A 283 7.14 -13.97 6.24
C PHE A 283 6.79 -13.09 5.04
N LYS A 284 6.34 -11.85 5.29
CA LYS A 284 6.03 -10.89 4.22
C LYS A 284 7.25 -10.64 3.34
N PHE A 285 8.39 -10.29 3.94
CA PHE A 285 9.63 -10.02 3.22
C PHE A 285 10.16 -11.23 2.45
N ALA A 286 10.06 -12.44 3.00
CA ALA A 286 10.49 -13.64 2.29
C ALA A 286 9.70 -13.82 0.97
N HIS A 287 8.39 -13.57 1.01
CA HIS A 287 7.54 -13.62 -0.18
C HIS A 287 7.83 -12.47 -1.16
N GLU A 288 7.93 -11.24 -0.65
CA GLU A 288 8.29 -10.05 -1.44
C GLU A 288 9.64 -10.28 -2.14
N LEU A 289 10.61 -10.91 -1.47
CA LEU A 289 11.92 -11.23 -2.04
C LEU A 289 11.82 -12.29 -3.15
N GLN A 290 11.04 -13.36 -2.95
CA GLN A 290 10.82 -14.37 -4.00
C GLN A 290 10.23 -13.73 -5.27
N PHE A 291 9.26 -12.84 -5.09
CA PHE A 291 8.62 -12.13 -6.21
C PHE A 291 9.54 -11.06 -6.83
N ALA A 292 10.34 -10.37 -6.03
CA ALA A 292 11.33 -9.40 -6.52
C ALA A 292 12.41 -10.06 -7.36
N LEU A 293 12.92 -11.22 -6.93
CA LEU A 293 13.87 -12.03 -7.70
C LEU A 293 13.25 -12.51 -9.02
N LEU A 294 12.00 -12.98 -8.98
CA LEU A 294 11.28 -13.39 -10.18
C LEU A 294 11.08 -12.23 -11.16
N THR A 295 10.69 -11.05 -10.64
CA THR A 295 10.57 -9.83 -11.44
C THR A 295 11.92 -9.46 -12.05
N GLY A 296 13.00 -9.54 -11.27
CA GLY A 296 14.36 -9.30 -11.77
C GLY A 296 14.75 -10.25 -12.89
N LEU A 297 14.39 -11.53 -12.81
CA LEU A 297 14.61 -12.48 -13.91
C LEU A 297 13.77 -12.12 -15.14
N LEU A 298 12.46 -11.91 -14.97
CA LEU A 298 11.53 -11.59 -16.06
C LEU A 298 11.97 -10.34 -16.86
N GLU A 299 12.39 -9.31 -16.16
CA GLU A 299 12.83 -8.03 -16.72
C GLU A 299 14.30 -8.03 -17.18
N GLY A 300 15.00 -9.18 -17.11
CA GLY A 300 16.40 -9.28 -17.51
C GLY A 300 17.36 -8.45 -16.64
N LEU A 301 17.00 -8.20 -15.39
CA LEU A 301 17.85 -7.55 -14.39
C LEU A 301 18.78 -8.56 -13.71
N LEU A 302 18.42 -9.84 -13.72
CA LEU A 302 19.16 -10.95 -13.11
C LEU A 302 19.36 -12.07 -14.13
N THR A 303 20.56 -12.65 -14.14
CA THR A 303 20.95 -13.82 -14.93
C THR A 303 20.74 -15.11 -14.12
N PRO A 304 20.07 -16.14 -14.65
CA PRO A 304 20.01 -17.43 -13.98
C PRO A 304 21.42 -18.07 -13.92
N GLY A 305 21.93 -18.31 -12.71
CA GLY A 305 23.13 -19.15 -12.51
C GLY A 305 24.47 -18.43 -12.30
N GLU A 306 24.47 -17.12 -12.04
CA GLU A 306 25.62 -16.38 -11.50
C GLU A 306 25.50 -16.15 -9.99
#